data_AF-A0A093ZD10-F1
#
_entry.id   AF-A0A093ZD10-F1
#
_cell.length_a   1.000
_cell.length_b   1.000
_cell.length_c   1.000
_cell.angle_alpha   90.00
_cell.angle_beta   90.00
_cell.angle_gamma   90.00
#
_symmetry.space_group_name_H-M   'P 1'
#
loop_
_entity.id
_entity.type
_entity.pdbx_description
1 polymer ?
#
loop_
_entity_poly.entity_id
_entity_poly.type
_entity_poly.pdbx_seq_one_letter_code
_entity_poly.pdbx_strand_id
1 'polypeptide(L)'
;MIRFIDGEPQAIWYSQHGSGQAFAYDAVEKIGRRPVGYSARGTHANYASAGPHDMLLPGTHLPFNLLLTDHSSNGTLWDPTLNAYWYTYDAITSDFTGAQN
;
A
#
# COMPACT_ATOMS: atom_id res chain seq x y z
N MET A 1 2.07 0.27 5.02
CA MET A 1 2.78 -0.42 6.13
C MET A 1 2.36 -1.88 6.14
N ILE A 2 3.25 -2.83 6.44
CA ILE A 2 2.90 -4.26 6.56
C ILE A 2 3.11 -4.67 8.02
N ARG A 3 2.15 -5.38 8.59
CA ARG A 3 2.24 -5.97 9.93
C ARG A 3 2.70 -7.41 9.81
N PHE A 4 3.76 -7.75 10.56
CA PHE A 4 4.24 -9.12 10.71
C PHE A 4 3.92 -9.65 12.11
N ILE A 5 3.61 -10.94 12.20
CA ILE A 5 3.53 -11.70 13.45
C ILE A 5 4.36 -12.95 13.23
N ASP A 6 5.35 -13.19 14.10
CA ASP A 6 6.27 -14.33 14.02
C ASP A 6 6.96 -14.51 12.64
N GLY A 7 7.29 -13.38 12.00
CA GLY A 7 7.92 -13.36 10.67
C GLY A 7 6.96 -13.48 9.49
N GLU A 8 5.68 -13.76 9.73
CA GLU A 8 4.67 -13.93 8.68
C GLU A 8 3.82 -12.67 8.50
N PRO A 9 3.63 -12.18 7.26
CA PRO A 9 2.84 -10.97 7.00
C PRO A 9 1.34 -11.23 7.20
N GLN A 10 0.70 -10.43 8.05
CA GLN A 10 -0.69 -10.62 8.45
C GLN A 10 -1.63 -9.60 7.81
N ALA A 11 -1.19 -8.35 7.73
CA ALA A 11 -2.00 -7.25 7.21
C ALA A 11 -1.15 -6.21 6.48
N ILE A 12 -1.78 -5.50 5.56
CA ILE A 12 -1.18 -4.38 4.84
C ILE A 12 -2.10 -3.15 4.90
N TRP A 13 -1.48 -2.00 5.12
CA TRP A 13 -2.11 -0.69 5.13
C TRP A 13 -1.80 0.09 3.85
N TYR A 14 -2.86 0.53 3.18
CA TYR A 14 -2.82 1.47 2.07
C TYR A 14 -3.28 2.85 2.54
N SER A 15 -2.44 3.87 2.34
CA SER A 15 -2.65 5.25 2.79
C SER A 15 -3.54 6.00 1.80
N GLN A 16 -4.64 6.55 2.26
CA GLN A 16 -5.63 7.24 1.43
C GLN A 16 -5.82 8.64 2.01
N HIS A 17 -4.99 9.58 1.54
CA HIS A 17 -4.95 10.96 2.00
C HIS A 17 -4.68 11.06 3.51
N GLY A 18 -5.55 11.74 4.26
CA GLY A 18 -5.46 11.84 5.72
C GLY A 18 -5.82 10.55 6.49
N SER A 19 -6.16 9.47 5.79
CA SER A 19 -6.57 8.19 6.38
C SER A 19 -6.02 7.00 5.59
N GLY A 20 -6.72 5.86 5.59
CA GLY A 20 -6.35 4.68 4.80
C GLY A 20 -7.19 3.46 5.16
N GLN A 21 -6.80 2.32 4.60
CA GLN A 21 -7.48 1.04 4.78
C GLN A 21 -6.49 -0.08 5.06
N ALA A 22 -6.85 -0.95 5.98
CA ALA A 22 -6.13 -2.18 6.27
C ALA A 22 -6.82 -3.36 5.57
N PHE A 23 -6.02 -4.24 4.98
CA PHE A 23 -6.48 -5.50 4.41
C PHE A 23 -5.68 -6.65 5.01
N ALA A 24 -6.30 -7.82 5.10
CA ALA A 24 -5.58 -9.06 5.34
C ALA A 24 -4.54 -9.25 4.23
N TYR A 25 -3.33 -9.66 4.59
CA TYR A 25 -2.23 -9.71 3.63
C TYR A 25 -2.51 -10.68 2.49
N ASP A 26 -3.21 -11.78 2.75
CA ASP A 26 -3.61 -12.78 1.75
C ASP A 26 -4.64 -12.25 0.74
N ALA A 27 -5.52 -11.34 1.15
CA ALA A 27 -6.63 -10.82 0.35
C ALA A 27 -6.23 -9.86 -0.79
N VAL A 28 -5.02 -9.32 -0.78
CA VAL A 28 -4.57 -8.33 -1.79
C VAL A 28 -3.87 -8.97 -2.99
N GLU A 29 -3.90 -8.31 -4.14
CA GLU A 29 -3.16 -8.74 -5.32
C GLU A 29 -1.65 -8.79 -5.06
N LYS A 30 -0.98 -9.80 -5.63
CA LYS A 30 0.47 -10.01 -5.48
C LYS A 30 1.11 -10.45 -6.78
N ILE A 31 2.34 -9.98 -7.01
CA ILE A 31 3.27 -10.56 -8.00
C ILE A 31 4.24 -11.44 -7.22
N GLY A 32 4.08 -12.76 -7.33
CA GLY A 32 4.75 -13.71 -6.44
C GLY A 32 4.33 -13.49 -4.99
N ARG A 33 5.29 -13.13 -4.12
CA ARG A 33 5.03 -12.82 -2.70
C ARG A 33 4.85 -11.33 -2.42
N ARG A 34 4.99 -10.47 -3.43
CA ARG A 34 5.07 -9.02 -3.25
C ARG A 34 3.70 -8.37 -3.52
N PRO A 35 3.12 -7.64 -2.55
CA PRO A 35 1.82 -7.01 -2.73
C PRO A 35 1.91 -5.91 -3.78
N VAL A 36 0.86 -5.80 -4.59
CA VAL A 36 0.69 -4.72 -5.55
C VAL A 36 -0.04 -3.56 -4.88
N GLY A 37 0.43 -2.34 -5.14
CA GLY A 37 -0.25 -1.13 -4.72
C GLY A 37 -0.50 -0.23 -5.91
N TYR A 38 -1.71 0.31 -5.99
CA TYR A 38 -2.13 1.17 -7.07
C TYR A 38 -2.09 2.63 -6.60
N SER A 39 -1.19 3.42 -7.17
CA SER A 39 -1.15 4.86 -6.91
C SER A 39 -2.30 5.57 -7.61
N ALA A 40 -2.96 6.48 -6.91
CA ALA A 40 -3.96 7.33 -7.52
C ALA A 40 -3.33 8.37 -8.47
N ARG A 41 -4.05 8.65 -9.55
CA ARG A 41 -3.63 9.57 -10.59
C ARG A 41 -3.69 11.01 -10.09
N GLY A 42 -2.53 11.64 -9.95
CA GLY A 42 -2.43 13.06 -9.60
C GLY A 42 -2.53 13.35 -8.10
N THR A 43 -2.56 12.31 -7.26
CA THR A 43 -2.57 12.42 -5.79
C THR A 43 -1.53 11.47 -5.18
N HIS A 44 -1.41 11.45 -3.85
CA HIS A 44 -0.46 10.58 -3.14
C HIS A 44 -1.10 9.31 -2.54
N ALA A 45 -2.40 9.10 -2.77
CA ALA A 45 -3.11 7.96 -2.21
C ALA A 45 -2.70 6.65 -2.90
N ASN A 46 -2.69 5.57 -2.14
CA ASN A 46 -2.49 4.22 -2.64
C ASN A 46 -3.67 3.32 -2.28
N TYR A 47 -3.96 2.37 -3.18
CA TYR A 47 -5.13 1.50 -3.11
C TYR A 47 -4.75 0.03 -3.33
N ALA A 48 -5.60 -0.87 -2.82
CA ALA A 48 -5.43 -2.32 -2.94
C ALA A 48 -5.90 -2.87 -4.30
N SER A 49 -6.65 -2.08 -5.07
CA SER A 49 -7.16 -2.45 -6.39
C SER A 49 -7.12 -1.27 -7.35
N ALA A 50 -7.09 -1.56 -8.66
CA ALA A 50 -7.34 -0.57 -9.69
C ALA A 50 -8.79 -0.06 -9.68
N GLY A 51 -9.05 1.06 -10.36
CA GLY A 51 -10.39 1.60 -10.58
C GLY A 51 -10.67 2.89 -9.79
N PRO A 52 -11.95 3.28 -9.71
CA PRO A 52 -12.41 4.43 -8.95
C PRO A 52 -12.48 4.13 -7.44
N HIS A 53 -12.10 5.10 -6.63
CA HIS A 53 -12.13 5.02 -5.17
C HIS A 53 -12.72 6.29 -4.58
N ASP A 54 -13.88 6.17 -3.92
CA ASP A 54 -14.59 7.33 -3.38
C ASP A 54 -13.91 7.92 -2.14
N MET A 55 -13.79 9.25 -2.09
CA MET A 55 -13.16 9.97 -0.99
C MET A 55 -14.15 10.55 0.02
N LEU A 56 -15.44 10.61 -0.31
CA LEU A 56 -16.48 11.13 0.59
C LEU A 56 -17.02 10.06 1.54
N LEU A 57 -17.04 8.81 1.07
CA LEU A 57 -17.36 7.62 1.85
C LEU A 57 -16.15 6.66 1.83
N PRO A 58 -15.02 7.01 2.49
CA PRO A 58 -13.84 6.16 2.55
C PRO A 58 -14.23 4.79 3.12
N GLY A 59 -13.66 3.71 2.58
CA GLY A 59 -14.07 2.35 2.98
C GLY A 59 -15.05 1.70 2.02
N THR A 60 -15.80 2.49 1.26
CA THR A 60 -16.85 1.96 0.38
C THR A 60 -16.34 1.76 -1.04
N HIS A 61 -16.79 0.66 -1.65
CA HIS A 61 -16.55 0.39 -3.07
C HIS A 61 -17.86 0.66 -3.82
N LEU A 62 -17.97 1.87 -4.36
CA LEU A 62 -19.16 2.29 -5.11
C LEU A 62 -19.01 1.87 -6.58
N PRO A 63 -20.08 1.36 -7.23
CA PRO A 63 -20.05 1.00 -8.64
C PRO A 63 -20.08 2.23 -9.58
N PHE A 64 -20.00 3.44 -9.03
CA PHE A 64 -20.04 4.72 -9.75
C PHE A 64 -19.20 5.76 -9.02
N ASN A 65 -18.78 6.81 -9.76
CA ASN A 65 -18.16 7.98 -9.17
C ASN A 65 -19.24 8.85 -8.54
N LEU A 66 -19.09 9.25 -7.27
CA LEU A 66 -20.05 10.14 -6.62
C LEU A 66 -19.71 11.61 -6.89
N LEU A 67 -18.66 12.13 -6.25
CA LEU A 67 -18.22 13.52 -6.42
C LEU A 67 -16.70 13.62 -6.48
N LEU A 68 -16.03 13.27 -5.38
CA LEU A 68 -14.58 13.31 -5.27
C LEU A 68 -14.06 11.87 -5.25
N THR A 69 -13.48 11.45 -6.37
CA THR A 69 -13.10 10.06 -6.62
C THR A 69 -11.68 10.01 -7.14
N ASP A 70 -10.83 9.26 -6.44
CA ASP A 70 -9.50 8.93 -6.94
C ASP A 70 -9.61 7.87 -8.03
N HIS A 71 -8.72 7.94 -9.00
CA HIS A 71 -8.63 6.95 -10.07
C HIS A 71 -7.25 6.32 -10.08
N SER A 72 -7.23 4.99 -10.10
CA SER A 72 -6.00 4.20 -10.21
C SER A 72 -6.12 3.17 -11.33
N SER A 73 -4.99 2.70 -11.84
CA SER A 73 -4.95 1.71 -12.93
C SER A 73 -3.67 0.88 -12.82
N ASN A 74 -3.59 -0.23 -13.56
CA ASN A 74 -2.38 -1.06 -13.57
C ASN A 74 -1.13 -0.29 -14.04
N GLY A 75 -1.30 0.74 -14.87
CA GLY A 75 -0.22 1.66 -15.25
C GLY A 75 1.08 0.96 -15.66
N THR A 76 2.19 1.66 -15.44
CA THR A 76 3.53 1.06 -15.54
C THR A 76 3.92 0.50 -14.18
N LEU A 77 4.38 -0.75 -14.14
CA LEU A 77 4.90 -1.35 -12.91
C LEU A 77 6.18 -0.65 -12.47
N TRP A 78 6.18 -0.12 -11.26
CA TRP A 78 7.39 0.39 -10.61
C TRP A 78 7.78 -0.55 -9.47
N ASP A 79 9.01 -1.04 -9.54
CA ASP A 79 9.58 -1.89 -8.50
C ASP A 79 10.52 -1.06 -7.58
N PRO A 80 10.07 -0.70 -6.36
CA PRO A 80 10.89 0.10 -5.46
C PRO A 80 12.11 -0.67 -4.90
N THR A 81 12.17 -2.00 -5.02
CA THR A 81 13.33 -2.77 -4.52
C THR A 81 14.56 -2.60 -5.39
N LEU A 82 14.40 -2.14 -6.64
CA LEU A 82 15.53 -1.92 -7.54
C LEU A 82 16.25 -0.58 -7.30
N ASN A 83 15.66 0.34 -6.53
CA ASN A 83 16.18 1.70 -6.41
C ASN A 83 15.92 2.39 -5.06
N ALA A 84 15.61 1.64 -4.00
CA ALA A 84 15.40 2.20 -2.66
C ALA A 84 16.48 1.71 -1.67
N TYR A 85 16.87 2.60 -0.77
CA TYR A 85 17.69 2.27 0.39
C TYR A 85 16.76 1.94 1.56
N TRP A 86 16.92 0.74 2.13
CA TRP A 86 16.13 0.28 3.27
C TRP A 86 17.02 0.17 4.50
N TYR A 87 16.41 0.31 5.67
CA TYR A 87 17.06 0.06 6.95
C TYR A 87 16.08 -0.58 7.92
N THR A 88 16.61 -1.30 8.89
CA THR A 88 15.88 -1.77 10.07
C THR A 88 16.29 -0.91 11.26
N TYR A 89 15.31 -0.49 12.05
CA TYR A 89 15.54 0.21 13.32
C TYR A 89 15.28 -0.75 14.48
N ASP A 90 16.26 -0.90 15.37
CA ASP A 90 16.10 -1.62 16.64
C ASP A 90 15.74 -0.62 17.74
N ALA A 91 14.54 -0.76 18.33
CA ALA A 91 14.07 0.13 19.38
C ALA A 91 14.76 -0.09 20.73
N ILE A 92 15.38 -1.25 20.96
CA ILE A 92 16.09 -1.56 22.21
C ILE A 92 17.46 -0.89 22.19
N THR A 93 18.21 -1.02 21.10
CA THR A 93 19.55 -0.43 20.99
C THR A 93 19.55 0.98 20.41
N SER A 94 18.44 1.41 19.80
CA SER A 94 18.32 2.65 19.02
C SER A 94 19.24 2.72 17.80
N ASP A 95 19.65 1.57 17.27
CA ASP A 95 20.53 1.51 16.10
C ASP A 95 19.76 1.34 14.79
N PHE A 96 20.36 1.84 13.72
CA PHE A 96 19.92 1.63 12.33
C PHE A 96 20.85 0.65 11.63
N THR A 97 20.31 -0.42 11.06
CA THR A 97 21.05 -1.38 10.21
C THR A 97 20.56 -1.27 8.78
N GLY A 98 21.46 -0.93 7.84
CA GLY A 98 21.12 -0.91 6.42
C GLY A 98 20.73 -2.30 5.92
N ALA A 99 19.73 -2.38 5.04
CA ALA A 99 19.35 -3.64 4.41
C ALA A 99 20.49 -4.12 3.51
N GLN A 100 20.79 -5.42 3.61
CA GLN A 100 21.73 -6.09 2.73
C GLN A 100 20.95 -6.64 1.52
N ASN A 101 21.56 -6.56 0.35
CA ASN A 101 21.02 -7.11 -0.90
C ASN A 101 21.15 -8.64 -0.94
#